data_AF-A0AAP1RCW8-F1
#
_entry.id   AF-A0AAP1RCW8-F1
#
_cell.length_a   1.000
_cell.length_b   1.000
_cell.length_c   1.000
_cell.angle_alpha   90.00
_cell.angle_beta   90.00
_cell.angle_gamma   90.00
#
_symmetry.space_group_name_H-M   'P 1'
#
loop_
_entity.id
_entity.type
_entity.pdbx_description
1 polymer ?
#
loop_
_entity_poly.entity_id
_entity_poly.type
_entity_poly.pdbx_seq_one_letter_code
_entity_poly.pdbx_strand_id
1 'polypeptide(L)'
;MNNILGSSINMPCTLFETITLFDDFSADDMQYGDMEEQDFLSLGLSDISAKVDPYRLIKYHFPGPNSTYGAFSVPTSGTKISQSECIDILFAEMKDLAKMFSFFGQYKTLIQDLIDHFRYGNGNSFHSQELNLSFHERINKYDYNSPIRVIKECIENDISSTPTIGYRPL
;
A
#
# COMPACT_ATOMS: atom_id res chain seq x y z
N MET A 1 -35.61 -7.85 51.83
CA MET A 1 -35.84 -6.73 50.89
C MET A 1 -34.60 -6.58 50.03
N ASN A 2 -34.73 -7.08 48.80
CA ASN A 2 -33.98 -6.85 47.55
C ASN A 2 -32.51 -6.39 47.63
N ASN A 3 -31.63 -7.37 47.41
CA ASN A 3 -30.25 -7.17 46.97
C ASN A 3 -30.23 -6.53 45.58
N ILE A 4 -29.45 -5.46 45.44
CA ILE A 4 -29.23 -4.71 44.21
C ILE A 4 -28.54 -5.64 43.21
N LEU A 5 -29.27 -6.05 42.16
CA LEU A 5 -28.70 -6.66 40.97
C LEU A 5 -27.93 -5.55 40.24
N GLY A 6 -26.65 -5.37 40.59
CA GLY A 6 -25.76 -4.50 39.83
C GLY A 6 -25.66 -5.04 38.41
N SER A 7 -26.31 -4.38 37.47
CA SER A 7 -26.15 -4.66 36.04
C SER A 7 -24.65 -4.50 35.72
N SER A 8 -23.95 -5.60 35.48
CA SER A 8 -22.56 -5.56 35.04
C SER A 8 -22.53 -4.89 33.68
N ILE A 9 -22.15 -3.62 33.63
CA ILE A 9 -21.97 -2.89 32.38
C ILE A 9 -20.76 -3.51 31.69
N ASN A 10 -21.01 -4.27 30.63
CA ASN A 10 -19.95 -4.82 29.79
C ASN A 10 -19.41 -3.68 28.92
N MET A 11 -18.38 -2.99 29.41
CA MET A 11 -17.68 -1.99 28.61
C MET A 11 -16.79 -2.71 27.59
N PRO A 12 -16.71 -2.21 26.34
CA PRO A 12 -15.74 -2.73 25.40
C PRO A 12 -14.33 -2.58 26.00
N CYS A 13 -13.59 -3.68 26.02
CA CYS A 13 -12.20 -3.73 26.46
C CYS A 13 -11.32 -3.89 25.21
N THR A 14 -10.37 -2.98 25.03
CA THR A 14 -9.33 -3.12 23.99
C THR A 14 -8.31 -4.12 24.47
N LEU A 15 -8.28 -5.31 23.84
CA LEU A 15 -7.31 -6.36 24.16
C LEU A 15 -5.98 -6.16 23.41
N PHE A 16 -6.05 -5.59 22.21
CA PHE A 16 -4.91 -5.34 21.34
C PHE A 16 -5.16 -4.08 20.51
N GLU A 17 -4.15 -3.24 20.41
CA GLU A 17 -4.08 -2.10 19.50
C GLU A 17 -2.71 -2.08 18.82
N THR A 18 -2.67 -1.63 17.57
CA THR A 18 -1.40 -1.43 16.88
C THR A 18 -0.70 -0.20 17.43
N ILE A 19 0.63 -0.26 17.59
CA ILE A 19 1.43 0.86 18.12
C ILE A 19 1.37 2.05 17.16
N THR A 20 1.46 1.79 15.86
CA THR A 20 1.28 2.79 14.81
C THR A 20 -0.12 2.68 14.22
N LEU A 21 -0.75 3.83 13.99
CA LEU A 21 -2.05 3.90 13.34
C LEU A 21 -1.89 3.76 11.83
N PHE A 22 -2.96 3.37 11.14
CA PHE A 22 -2.96 3.15 9.70
C PHE A 22 -2.53 4.38 8.89
N ASP A 23 -2.88 5.59 9.37
CA ASP A 23 -2.53 6.87 8.73
C ASP A 23 -1.52 7.67 9.59
N ASP A 24 -0.61 6.99 10.27
CA ASP A 24 0.39 7.63 11.12
C ASP A 24 1.56 8.18 10.29
N PHE A 25 1.49 9.47 9.94
CA PHE A 25 2.57 10.18 9.25
C PHE A 25 3.86 10.31 10.09
N SER A 26 3.82 9.97 11.39
CA SER A 26 5.01 9.97 12.24
C SER A 26 5.77 8.65 12.23
N ALA A 27 5.27 7.61 11.55
CA ALA A 27 5.99 6.35 11.40
C ALA A 27 7.30 6.56 10.60
N ASP A 28 8.37 5.87 11.01
CA ASP A 28 9.71 6.04 10.41
C ASP A 28 9.69 5.84 8.88
N ASP A 29 8.96 4.84 8.39
CA ASP A 29 8.82 4.55 6.95
C ASP A 29 7.99 5.61 6.18
N MET A 30 7.21 6.42 6.89
CA MET A 30 6.45 7.55 6.32
C MET A 30 7.24 8.87 6.37
N GLN A 31 8.36 8.93 7.10
CA GLN A 31 9.20 10.14 7.26
C GLN A 31 10.40 10.21 6.30
N TYR A 32 10.88 9.07 5.81
CA TYR A 32 12.10 9.00 5.00
C TYR A 32 11.81 8.39 3.62
N GLY A 33 11.39 9.22 2.66
CA GLY A 33 11.10 8.79 1.27
C GLY A 33 11.90 9.50 0.19
N ASP A 34 12.67 10.53 0.54
CA ASP A 34 13.43 11.32 -0.44
C ASP A 34 14.72 10.60 -0.81
N MET A 35 14.81 10.13 -2.07
CA MET A 35 16.02 9.57 -2.67
C MET A 35 16.52 10.51 -3.76
N GLU A 36 17.85 10.62 -3.88
CA GLU A 36 18.47 11.38 -4.97
C GLU A 36 18.62 10.52 -6.22
N GLU A 37 18.83 11.15 -7.38
CA GLU A 37 19.07 10.47 -8.66
C GLU A 37 20.17 9.39 -8.56
N GLN A 38 21.25 9.68 -7.85
CA GLN A 38 22.35 8.74 -7.68
C GLN A 38 21.94 7.47 -6.92
N ASP A 39 21.01 7.58 -5.98
CA ASP A 39 20.48 6.44 -5.23
C ASP A 39 19.69 5.53 -6.16
N PHE A 40 18.80 6.09 -7.00
CA PHE A 40 18.07 5.32 -8.01
C PHE A 40 19.00 4.60 -8.99
N LEU A 41 20.04 5.29 -9.48
CA LEU A 41 21.03 4.70 -10.37
C LEU A 41 21.82 3.58 -9.67
N SER A 42 22.17 3.75 -8.39
CA SER A 42 22.86 2.73 -7.60
C SER A 42 22.03 1.46 -7.40
N LEU A 43 20.71 1.59 -7.35
CA LEU A 43 19.74 0.48 -7.32
C LEU A 43 19.53 -0.18 -8.69
N GLY A 44 20.18 0.33 -9.74
CA GLY A 44 20.04 -0.16 -11.11
C GLY A 44 18.76 0.33 -11.82
N LEU A 45 18.09 1.35 -11.28
CA LEU A 45 16.85 1.92 -11.83
C LEU A 45 17.15 2.93 -12.96
N SER A 46 17.94 2.52 -13.94
CA SER A 46 18.32 3.36 -15.08
C SER A 46 17.28 3.40 -16.20
N ASP A 47 16.41 2.38 -16.28
CA ASP A 47 15.31 2.30 -17.26
C ASP A 47 13.97 2.21 -16.52
N ILE A 48 13.32 3.36 -16.34
CA ILE A 48 12.13 3.50 -15.50
C ILE A 48 10.84 3.50 -16.35
N SER A 49 10.91 3.92 -17.61
CA SER A 49 9.74 4.18 -18.44
C SER A 49 9.98 3.81 -19.89
N ALA A 50 8.97 3.17 -20.51
CA ALA A 50 8.98 2.89 -21.94
C ALA A 50 8.59 4.12 -22.77
N LYS A 51 8.36 5.30 -22.17
CA LYS A 51 7.90 6.51 -22.87
C LYS A 51 8.83 7.70 -22.69
N VAL A 52 9.49 7.82 -21.53
CA VAL A 52 10.35 8.96 -21.18
C VAL A 52 11.63 8.51 -20.47
N ASP A 53 12.67 9.33 -20.59
CA ASP A 53 13.85 9.30 -19.74
C ASP A 53 13.70 10.41 -18.69
N PRO A 54 13.48 10.09 -17.40
CA PRO A 54 13.29 11.09 -16.36
C PRO A 54 14.59 11.83 -16.00
N TYR A 55 15.74 11.19 -16.14
CA TYR A 55 17.06 11.79 -15.83
C TYR A 55 17.44 12.86 -16.86
N ARG A 56 17.07 12.63 -18.13
CA ARG A 56 17.38 13.54 -19.23
C ARG A 56 16.22 14.47 -19.62
N LEU A 57 15.04 14.26 -19.05
CA LEU A 57 13.78 14.94 -19.41
C LEU A 57 13.52 14.90 -20.92
N ILE A 58 13.60 13.70 -21.50
CA ILE A 58 13.28 13.47 -22.91
C ILE A 58 12.14 12.47 -23.06
N LYS A 59 11.28 12.72 -24.04
CA LYS A 59 10.25 11.79 -24.49
C LYS A 59 10.73 11.07 -25.73
N TYR A 60 10.71 9.74 -25.71
CA TYR A 60 11.16 8.94 -26.83
C TYR A 60 10.21 9.09 -28.03
N HIS A 61 10.75 9.12 -29.26
CA HIS A 61 9.94 9.17 -30.49
C HIS A 61 9.28 7.82 -30.83
N PHE A 62 9.88 6.73 -30.38
CA PHE A 62 9.37 5.37 -30.43
C PHE A 62 9.24 4.84 -29.00
N PRO A 63 8.44 3.80 -28.71
CA PRO A 63 8.47 3.15 -27.40
C PRO A 63 9.93 2.88 -27.03
N GLY A 64 10.31 3.30 -25.81
CA GLY A 64 11.64 3.18 -25.23
C GLY A 64 12.16 1.75 -25.25
N PRO A 65 13.41 1.53 -24.82
CA PRO A 65 14.21 0.35 -25.14
C PRO A 65 13.70 -0.96 -24.48
N ASN A 66 12.49 -1.40 -24.81
CA ASN A 66 11.90 -2.68 -24.43
C ASN A 66 11.29 -3.42 -25.63
N SER A 67 11.60 -2.99 -26.88
CA SER A 67 11.04 -3.63 -28.08
C SER A 67 12.00 -4.61 -28.79
N THR A 68 13.20 -4.88 -28.28
CA THR A 68 14.06 -5.90 -28.89
C THR A 68 15.00 -6.52 -27.88
N TYR A 69 14.80 -7.81 -27.64
CA TYR A 69 15.85 -8.73 -27.24
C TYR A 69 17.09 -8.47 -28.11
N GLY A 70 18.18 -8.01 -27.50
CA GLY A 70 19.50 -7.97 -28.14
C GLY A 70 20.07 -6.58 -28.36
N ALA A 71 21.16 -6.32 -27.64
CA ALA A 71 22.33 -5.54 -27.99
C ALA A 71 22.14 -4.12 -28.57
N PHE A 72 22.90 -3.18 -27.99
CA PHE A 72 23.12 -1.79 -28.38
C PHE A 72 22.16 -0.76 -27.76
N SER A 73 22.66 -0.18 -26.66
CA SER A 73 22.30 1.13 -26.12
C SER A 73 22.53 2.22 -27.18
N VAL A 74 21.64 2.31 -28.16
CA VAL A 74 21.57 3.51 -29.01
C VAL A 74 20.97 4.60 -28.13
N PRO A 75 21.55 5.81 -28.04
CA PRO A 75 20.91 6.92 -27.38
C PRO A 75 19.57 7.18 -28.08
N THR A 76 18.46 6.80 -27.46
CA THR A 76 17.14 6.97 -28.06
C THR A 76 16.94 8.46 -28.31
N SER A 77 16.81 8.84 -29.59
CA SER A 77 16.45 10.20 -29.97
C SER A 77 15.09 10.52 -29.36
N GLY A 78 14.99 11.69 -28.75
CA GLY A 78 13.78 12.13 -28.07
C GLY A 78 13.63 13.64 -28.09
N THR A 79 12.41 14.09 -27.83
CA THR A 79 12.10 15.51 -27.69
C THR A 79 12.30 15.90 -26.23
N LYS A 80 12.97 17.02 -25.98
CA LYS A 80 13.07 17.59 -24.63
C LYS A 80 11.69 18.03 -24.15
N ILE A 81 11.34 17.64 -22.94
CA ILE A 81 10.04 17.93 -22.33
C ILE A 81 10.24 18.69 -21.01
N SER A 82 9.15 19.25 -20.49
CA SER A 82 9.15 19.85 -19.15
C SER A 82 9.14 18.77 -18.07
N GLN A 83 9.57 19.12 -16.86
CA GLN A 83 9.49 18.22 -15.71
C GLN A 83 8.03 17.82 -15.42
N SER A 84 7.09 18.76 -15.48
CA SER A 84 5.66 18.45 -15.27
C SER A 84 5.15 17.42 -16.28
N GLU A 85 5.47 17.62 -17.56
CA GLU A 85 5.08 16.69 -18.63
C GLU A 85 5.71 15.31 -18.43
N CYS A 86 6.98 15.25 -18.00
CA CYS A 86 7.63 13.98 -17.66
C CYS A 86 6.88 13.24 -16.55
N ILE A 87 6.53 13.94 -15.47
CA ILE A 87 5.82 13.32 -14.35
C ILE A 87 4.41 12.88 -14.77
N ASP A 88 3.70 13.67 -15.57
CA ASP A 88 2.39 13.28 -16.10
C ASP A 88 2.47 11.99 -16.93
N ILE A 89 3.51 11.84 -17.74
CA ILE A 89 3.73 10.61 -18.53
C ILE A 89 4.04 9.42 -17.62
N LEU A 90 4.91 9.58 -16.61
CA LEU A 90 5.25 8.52 -15.66
C LEU A 90 4.03 8.02 -14.89
N PHE A 91 3.21 8.94 -14.36
CA PHE A 91 2.00 8.56 -13.63
C PHE A 91 0.94 7.93 -14.54
N ALA A 92 0.77 8.43 -15.77
CA ALA A 92 -0.12 7.82 -16.74
C ALA A 92 0.33 6.40 -17.10
N GLU A 93 1.63 6.17 -17.30
CA GLU A 93 2.20 4.84 -17.55
C GLU A 93 2.02 3.90 -16.36
N MET A 94 2.34 4.35 -15.14
CA MET A 94 2.11 3.58 -13.92
C MET A 94 0.63 3.18 -13.79
N LYS A 95 -0.30 4.12 -14.01
CA LYS A 95 -1.74 3.87 -13.97
C LYS A 95 -2.18 2.86 -15.02
N ASP A 96 -1.67 2.95 -16.24
CA ASP A 96 -1.99 2.02 -17.31
C ASP A 96 -1.46 0.61 -17.03
N LEU A 97 -0.21 0.49 -16.55
CA LEU A 97 0.39 -0.79 -16.19
C LEU A 97 -0.31 -1.44 -14.99
N ALA A 98 -0.73 -0.64 -14.00
CA ALA A 98 -1.44 -1.10 -12.81
C ALA A 98 -2.75 -1.84 -13.13
N LYS A 99 -3.41 -1.50 -14.25
CA LYS A 99 -4.64 -2.19 -14.71
C LYS A 99 -4.45 -3.69 -14.85
N MET A 100 -3.23 -4.17 -15.15
CA MET A 100 -2.95 -5.61 -15.26
C MET A 100 -3.08 -6.35 -13.92
N PHE A 101 -2.98 -5.67 -12.79
CA PHE A 101 -3.12 -6.26 -11.46
C PHE A 101 -4.53 -6.16 -10.89
N SER A 102 -5.38 -5.33 -11.48
CA SER A 102 -6.75 -5.10 -11.02
C SER A 102 -7.79 -5.27 -12.12
N PHE A 103 -7.50 -5.97 -13.21
CA PHE A 103 -8.37 -6.00 -14.41
C PHE A 103 -9.78 -6.58 -14.19
N PHE A 104 -10.02 -7.31 -13.10
CA PHE A 104 -11.29 -7.98 -12.81
C PHE A 104 -11.76 -7.75 -11.37
N GLY A 105 -13.08 -7.89 -11.16
CA GLY A 105 -13.70 -7.75 -9.84
C GLY A 105 -14.28 -6.36 -9.57
N GLN A 106 -14.99 -6.25 -8.45
CA GLN A 106 -15.75 -5.05 -8.07
C GLN A 106 -14.86 -3.86 -7.69
N TYR A 107 -13.63 -4.13 -7.25
CA TYR A 107 -12.67 -3.12 -6.77
C TYR A 107 -11.58 -2.78 -7.79
N LYS A 108 -11.80 -3.12 -9.06
CA LYS A 108 -10.80 -2.98 -10.14
C LYS A 108 -10.26 -1.57 -10.36
N THR A 109 -11.02 -0.55 -10.00
CA THR A 109 -10.63 0.86 -10.17
C THR A 109 -9.78 1.37 -9.02
N LEU A 110 -9.82 0.74 -7.84
CA LEU A 110 -9.17 1.26 -6.64
C LEU A 110 -7.69 1.58 -6.83
N ILE A 111 -6.94 0.71 -7.52
CA ILE A 111 -5.51 0.97 -7.75
C ILE A 111 -5.28 2.21 -8.63
N GLN A 112 -6.18 2.47 -9.58
CA GLN A 112 -6.12 3.65 -10.44
C GLN A 112 -6.49 4.91 -9.65
N ASP A 113 -7.51 4.81 -8.78
CA ASP A 113 -7.95 5.91 -7.92
C ASP A 113 -6.86 6.27 -6.89
N LEU A 114 -6.17 5.26 -6.35
CA LEU A 114 -5.00 5.43 -5.49
C LEU A 114 -3.83 6.11 -6.21
N ILE A 115 -3.56 5.72 -7.46
CA ILE A 115 -2.50 6.34 -8.27
C ILE A 115 -2.83 7.80 -8.60
N ASP A 116 -4.09 8.10 -8.94
CA ASP A 116 -4.54 9.48 -9.14
C ASP A 116 -4.38 10.30 -7.86
N HIS A 117 -4.75 9.73 -6.71
CA HIS A 117 -4.56 10.39 -5.43
C HIS A 117 -3.08 10.57 -5.08
N PHE A 118 -2.22 9.62 -5.42
CA PHE A 118 -0.78 9.78 -5.24
C PHE A 118 -0.24 10.95 -6.09
N ARG A 119 -0.78 11.15 -7.30
CA ARG A 119 -0.39 12.27 -8.17
C ARG A 119 -0.89 13.63 -7.68
N TYR A 120 -2.17 13.71 -7.30
CA TYR A 120 -2.89 14.97 -7.11
C TYR A 120 -3.29 15.25 -5.66
N GLY A 121 -3.14 14.29 -4.76
CA GLY A 121 -3.59 14.35 -3.38
C GLY A 121 -2.71 15.21 -2.47
N ASN A 122 -1.52 15.62 -2.91
CA ASN A 122 -0.61 16.53 -2.19
C ASN A 122 -0.38 16.12 -0.72
N GLY A 123 -0.18 14.82 -0.47
CA GLY A 123 0.06 14.29 0.88
C GLY A 123 -1.18 14.15 1.77
N ASN A 124 -2.38 14.50 1.30
CA ASN A 124 -3.61 14.25 2.07
C ASN A 124 -3.92 12.75 2.14
N SER A 125 -4.64 12.33 3.19
CA SER A 125 -5.12 10.94 3.32
C SER A 125 -6.13 10.60 2.21
N PHE A 126 -5.99 9.42 1.64
CA PHE A 126 -6.93 8.89 0.64
C PHE A 126 -8.18 8.34 1.32
N HIS A 127 -9.36 8.66 0.79
CA HIS A 127 -10.63 8.15 1.30
C HIS A 127 -11.48 7.62 0.14
N SER A 128 -11.95 6.38 0.25
CA SER A 128 -12.85 5.75 -0.73
C SER A 128 -13.83 4.81 -0.03
N GLN A 129 -15.10 4.88 -0.43
CA GLN A 129 -16.12 3.97 0.07
C GLN A 129 -15.84 2.54 -0.39
N GLU A 130 -15.40 2.36 -1.64
CA GLU A 130 -15.04 1.07 -2.22
C GLU A 130 -13.85 0.45 -1.48
N LEU A 131 -12.85 1.24 -1.10
CA LEU A 131 -11.72 0.76 -0.32
C LEU A 131 -12.19 0.30 1.07
N ASN A 132 -13.01 1.10 1.75
CA ASN A 132 -13.59 0.74 3.04
C ASN A 132 -14.45 -0.53 2.97
N LEU A 133 -15.26 -0.68 1.92
CA LEU A 133 -16.04 -1.89 1.67
C LEU A 133 -15.12 -3.09 1.44
N SER A 134 -14.02 -2.93 0.69
CA SER A 134 -13.07 -4.01 0.43
C SER A 134 -12.39 -4.50 1.72
N PHE A 135 -12.04 -3.58 2.63
CA PHE A 135 -11.52 -3.93 3.95
C PHE A 135 -12.58 -4.64 4.78
N HIS A 136 -13.80 -4.11 4.83
CA HIS A 136 -14.90 -4.73 5.56
C HIS A 136 -15.18 -6.15 5.06
N GLU A 137 -15.24 -6.35 3.75
CA GLU A 137 -15.41 -7.68 3.16
C GLU A 137 -14.23 -8.59 3.49
N ARG A 138 -12.98 -8.12 3.36
CA ARG A 138 -11.78 -8.92 3.69
C ARG A 138 -11.76 -9.37 5.15
N ILE A 139 -12.10 -8.48 6.07
CA ILE A 139 -12.13 -8.75 7.51
C ILE A 139 -13.21 -9.77 7.84
N ASN A 140 -14.41 -9.62 7.27
CA ASN A 140 -15.58 -10.45 7.58
C ASN A 140 -15.72 -11.71 6.70
N LYS A 141 -14.87 -11.88 5.69
CA LYS A 141 -14.90 -13.07 4.83
C LYS A 141 -14.63 -14.32 5.67
N TYR A 142 -15.52 -15.30 5.58
CA TYR A 142 -15.34 -16.59 6.24
C TYR A 142 -14.38 -17.46 5.43
N ASP A 143 -13.08 -17.26 5.66
CA ASP A 143 -11.97 -17.96 4.99
C ASP A 143 -10.95 -18.43 6.04
N TYR A 144 -10.19 -19.50 5.74
CA TYR A 144 -9.11 -20.00 6.59
C TYR A 144 -8.04 -18.93 6.84
N ASN A 145 -7.81 -18.05 5.86
CA ASN A 145 -6.84 -16.96 5.95
C ASN A 145 -7.49 -15.60 6.30
N SER A 146 -8.71 -15.59 6.82
CA SER A 146 -9.35 -14.32 7.19
C SER A 146 -8.61 -13.68 8.38
N PRO A 147 -8.44 -12.34 8.39
CA PRO A 147 -7.73 -11.66 9.47
C PRO A 147 -8.32 -11.96 10.86
N ILE A 148 -9.66 -11.96 10.98
CA ILE A 148 -10.35 -12.27 12.24
C ILE A 148 -9.98 -13.66 12.74
N ARG A 149 -9.94 -14.65 11.84
CA ARG A 149 -9.62 -16.02 12.21
C ARG A 149 -8.17 -16.14 12.66
N VAL A 150 -7.23 -15.58 11.90
CA VAL A 150 -5.81 -15.59 12.26
C VAL A 150 -5.58 -14.95 13.62
N ILE A 151 -6.22 -13.81 13.90
CA ILE A 151 -6.13 -13.13 15.20
C ILE A 151 -6.67 -14.04 16.32
N LYS A 152 -7.85 -14.65 16.11
CA LYS A 152 -8.44 -15.57 17.11
C LYS A 152 -7.55 -16.78 17.39
N GLU A 153 -7.06 -17.45 16.33
CA GLU A 153 -6.19 -18.61 16.47
C GLU A 153 -4.88 -18.26 17.19
N CYS A 154 -4.25 -17.12 16.87
CA CYS A 154 -3.05 -16.66 17.58
C CYS A 154 -3.33 -16.46 19.08
N ILE A 155 -4.43 -15.78 19.44
CA ILE A 155 -4.79 -15.54 20.84
C ILE A 155 -5.09 -16.86 21.57
N GLU A 156 -5.86 -17.77 20.96
CA GLU A 156 -6.22 -19.06 21.55
C GLU A 156 -5.00 -19.97 21.74
N ASN A 157 -4.08 -19.98 20.77
CA ASN A 157 -2.82 -20.73 20.86
C ASN A 157 -1.92 -20.19 21.96
N ASP A 158 -1.78 -18.87 22.12
CA ASP A 158 -0.97 -18.29 23.19
C ASP A 158 -1.56 -18.56 24.57
N ILE A 159 -2.89 -18.42 24.74
CA ILE A 159 -3.58 -18.73 25.99
C ILE A 159 -3.43 -20.22 26.34
N SER A 160 -3.66 -21.12 25.39
CA SER A 160 -3.53 -22.56 25.61
C SER A 160 -2.10 -23.02 25.83
N SER A 161 -1.12 -22.30 25.29
CA SER A 161 0.31 -22.57 25.48
C SER A 161 0.86 -22.04 26.79
N THR A 162 0.18 -21.09 27.46
CA THR A 162 0.57 -20.69 28.82
C THR A 162 0.24 -21.79 29.83
N PRO A 163 1.23 -22.37 30.55
CA PRO A 163 0.93 -23.29 31.63
C PRO A 163 0.12 -22.55 32.68
N THR A 164 -0.94 -23.18 33.18
CA THR A 164 -1.74 -22.68 34.30
C THR A 164 -0.87 -22.67 35.55
N ILE A 165 -0.04 -21.64 35.73
CA ILE A 165 0.60 -21.38 37.01
C ILE A 165 -0.55 -20.95 37.91
N GLY A 166 -1.06 -21.94 38.65
CA GLY A 166 -2.15 -21.76 39.60
C GLY A 166 -1.84 -20.54 40.46
N TYR A 167 -2.77 -19.58 40.43
CA TYR A 167 -2.79 -18.45 41.34
C TYR A 167 -2.51 -18.96 42.77
N ARG A 168 -1.35 -18.62 43.33
CA ARG A 168 -1.08 -18.75 44.76
C ARG A 168 -1.28 -17.38 45.39
N PRO A 169 -2.39 -17.14 46.09
CA PRO A 169 -2.55 -15.89 46.83
C PRO A 169 -1.49 -15.84 47.95
N LEU A 170 -0.92 -14.65 48.14
CA LEU A 170 -0.15 -14.28 49.33
C LEU A 170 -1.08 -14.17 50.54
#